data_AF-A0A662V5F2-F1
#
_entry.id   AF-A0A662V5F2-F1
#
_cell.length_a   1.000
_cell.length_b   1.000
_cell.length_c   1.000
_cell.angle_alpha   90.00
_cell.angle_beta   90.00
_cell.angle_gamma   90.00
#
_symmetry.space_group_name_H-M   'P 1'
#
loop_
_entity.id
_entity.type
_entity.pdbx_description
1 polymer ?
#
loop_
_entity_poly.entity_id
_entity_poly.type
_entity_poly.pdbx_seq_one_letter_code
_entity_poly.pdbx_strand_id
1 'polypeptide(L)'
;MIDKSKLIEVKEGLAKLLVPNPKFYLRPNGIYEPAWAPVFYNPQMAFNRDVAILFLKSVKPHLERFNVYEPLAGTGVRGIRIALEVGGVEELVMNDININAYELMKINVELNNLSHITRLENKDANTLMFEDFIKELRASYIDIDPFGSPANYVQSSLSLVRRAGYVAYTATDLAPLTGKYSLKALRRYQVHIIRTDFEKELAVRSLISYIVRRGAELDLAPQPILAYYADHYVRTYFMVEKGAS
;
A
#
# COMPACT_ATOMS: atom_id res chain seq x y z
N MET A 1 19.00 4.60 -14.61
CA MET A 1 18.33 5.90 -14.83
C MET A 1 17.20 5.69 -15.81
N ILE A 2 16.03 6.23 -15.52
CA ILE A 2 14.85 6.14 -16.38
C ILE A 2 15.06 6.96 -17.65
N ASP A 3 14.74 6.36 -18.78
CA ASP A 3 14.65 7.04 -20.06
C ASP A 3 13.38 7.89 -20.11
N LYS A 4 13.55 9.22 -19.98
CA LYS A 4 12.43 10.19 -19.98
C LYS A 4 11.62 10.16 -21.28
N SER A 5 12.21 9.73 -22.41
CA SER A 5 11.49 9.63 -23.69
C SER A 5 10.44 8.52 -23.69
N LYS A 6 10.53 7.58 -22.75
CA LYS A 6 9.59 6.47 -22.56
C LYS A 6 8.56 6.73 -21.46
N LEU A 7 8.47 7.96 -20.97
CA LEU A 7 7.44 8.38 -20.03
C LEU A 7 6.27 9.05 -20.75
N ILE A 8 5.10 8.99 -20.15
CA ILE A 8 3.91 9.73 -20.58
C ILE A 8 3.31 10.42 -19.35
N GLU A 9 2.78 11.63 -19.55
CA GLU A 9 1.98 12.29 -18.53
C GLU A 9 0.57 11.70 -18.48
N VAL A 10 0.13 11.32 -17.29
CA VAL A 10 -1.23 10.87 -17.01
C VAL A 10 -1.80 11.68 -15.86
N LYS A 11 -3.13 11.72 -15.80
CA LYS A 11 -3.87 12.30 -14.68
C LYS A 11 -4.72 11.23 -14.03
N GLU A 12 -4.61 11.10 -12.71
CA GLU A 12 -5.46 10.23 -11.90
C GLU A 12 -5.97 11.00 -10.68
N GLY A 13 -7.29 11.18 -10.59
CA GLY A 13 -7.87 12.11 -9.62
C GLY A 13 -7.34 13.53 -9.82
N LEU A 14 -6.78 14.12 -8.77
CA LEU A 14 -6.12 15.43 -8.85
C LEU A 14 -4.63 15.35 -9.20
N ALA A 15 -4.02 14.16 -9.12
CA ALA A 15 -2.59 13.98 -9.35
C ALA A 15 -2.23 14.01 -10.84
N LYS A 16 -1.19 14.77 -11.18
CA LYS A 16 -0.49 14.70 -12.48
C LYS A 16 0.78 13.89 -12.31
N LEU A 17 1.04 12.93 -13.19
CA LEU A 17 2.13 11.97 -13.01
C LEU A 17 2.82 11.70 -14.34
N LEU A 18 4.14 11.60 -14.30
CA LEU A 18 4.89 10.86 -15.30
C LEU A 18 4.92 9.39 -14.92
N VAL A 19 4.54 8.53 -15.85
CA VAL A 19 4.54 7.07 -15.71
C VAL A 19 5.19 6.42 -16.93
N PRO A 20 5.74 5.20 -16.83
CA PRO A 20 6.22 4.48 -18.01
C PRO A 20 5.11 4.31 -19.04
N ASN A 21 5.38 4.70 -20.27
CA ASN A 21 4.39 4.68 -21.35
C ASN A 21 4.00 3.23 -21.68
N PRO A 22 2.73 2.84 -21.50
CA PRO A 22 2.27 1.46 -21.68
C PRO A 22 2.62 0.84 -23.04
N LYS A 23 2.74 1.67 -24.09
CA LYS A 23 3.07 1.22 -25.46
C LYS A 23 4.40 0.47 -25.57
N PHE A 24 5.34 0.69 -24.64
CA PHE A 24 6.63 0.00 -24.64
C PHE A 24 6.66 -1.30 -23.82
N TYR A 25 5.57 -1.62 -23.12
CA TYR A 25 5.53 -2.74 -22.16
C TYR A 25 4.28 -3.60 -22.40
N LEU A 26 4.01 -3.90 -23.67
CA LEU A 26 2.90 -4.75 -24.08
C LEU A 26 3.36 -6.20 -24.17
N ARG A 27 2.51 -7.11 -23.72
CA ARG A 27 2.61 -8.55 -23.98
C ARG A 27 2.47 -8.83 -25.49
N PRO A 28 2.84 -10.04 -25.98
CA PRO A 28 2.65 -10.41 -27.39
C PRO A 28 1.21 -10.28 -27.90
N ASN A 29 0.23 -10.35 -27.00
CA ASN A 29 -1.19 -10.16 -27.31
C ASN A 29 -1.67 -8.69 -27.25
N GLY A 30 -0.74 -7.73 -27.12
CA GLY A 30 -1.04 -6.29 -27.11
C GLY A 30 -1.53 -5.74 -25.77
N ILE A 31 -1.65 -6.55 -24.73
CA ILE A 31 -2.10 -6.12 -23.41
C ILE A 31 -0.93 -5.57 -22.60
N TYR A 32 -1.10 -4.42 -21.95
CA TYR A 32 -0.10 -3.83 -21.07
C TYR A 32 0.24 -4.74 -19.89
N GLU A 33 1.53 -4.95 -19.65
CA GLU A 33 2.06 -5.63 -18.47
C GLU A 33 2.81 -4.63 -17.58
N PRO A 34 2.16 -4.09 -16.53
CA PRO A 34 2.78 -3.14 -15.62
C PRO A 34 4.07 -3.67 -14.97
N ALA A 35 4.20 -4.98 -14.75
CA ALA A 35 5.38 -5.57 -14.14
C ALA A 35 6.62 -5.54 -15.05
N TRP A 36 6.47 -5.29 -16.35
CA TRP A 36 7.58 -5.16 -17.30
C TRP A 36 8.13 -3.73 -17.38
N ALA A 37 7.40 -2.75 -16.82
CA ALA A 37 7.85 -1.38 -16.75
C ALA A 37 8.98 -1.20 -15.71
N PRO A 38 9.92 -0.27 -15.92
CA PRO A 38 11.01 -0.01 -14.97
C PRO A 38 10.52 0.58 -13.64
N VAL A 39 9.32 1.15 -13.63
CA VAL A 39 8.59 1.60 -12.43
C VAL A 39 7.15 1.19 -12.57
N PHE A 40 6.55 0.68 -11.50
CA PHE A 40 5.20 0.17 -11.55
C PHE A 40 4.16 1.29 -11.56
N TYR A 41 3.23 1.19 -12.50
CA TYR A 41 1.97 1.94 -12.50
C TYR A 41 0.90 1.06 -13.14
N ASN A 42 -0.15 0.73 -12.38
CA ASN A 42 -1.29 0.00 -12.92
C ASN A 42 -2.54 0.91 -12.89
N PRO A 43 -3.06 1.34 -14.05
CA PRO A 43 -4.32 2.08 -14.14
C PRO A 43 -5.51 1.33 -13.55
N GLN A 44 -5.51 -0.01 -13.58
CA GLN A 44 -6.61 -0.82 -13.01
C GLN A 44 -6.69 -0.70 -11.47
N MET A 45 -5.62 -0.25 -10.82
CA MET A 45 -5.60 0.00 -9.38
C MET A 45 -6.18 1.38 -9.00
N ALA A 46 -6.73 2.14 -9.96
CA ALA A 46 -7.36 3.43 -9.68
C ALA A 46 -8.53 3.28 -8.67
N PHE A 47 -9.37 2.25 -8.81
CA PHE A 47 -10.45 1.97 -7.86
C PHE A 47 -9.93 1.72 -6.43
N ASN A 48 -8.84 0.97 -6.28
CA ASN A 48 -8.20 0.74 -4.98
C ASN A 48 -7.76 2.07 -4.33
N ARG A 49 -7.15 2.95 -5.14
CA ARG A 49 -6.70 4.27 -4.68
C ARG A 49 -7.86 5.20 -4.36
N ASP A 50 -8.93 5.20 -5.16
CA ASP A 50 -10.16 5.96 -4.88
C ASP A 50 -10.76 5.55 -3.53
N VAL A 51 -10.85 4.25 -3.25
CA VAL A 51 -11.34 3.75 -1.96
C VAL A 51 -10.43 4.20 -0.81
N ALA A 52 -9.11 4.26 -1.00
CA ALA A 52 -8.19 4.77 0.01
C ALA A 52 -8.42 6.28 0.30
N ILE A 53 -8.66 7.09 -0.74
CA ILE A 53 -9.03 8.51 -0.56
C ILE A 53 -10.35 8.65 0.20
N LEU A 54 -11.37 7.88 -0.18
CA LEU A 54 -12.68 7.92 0.47
C LEU A 54 -12.61 7.45 1.93
N PHE A 55 -11.86 6.38 2.21
CA PHE A 55 -11.61 5.89 3.55
C PHE A 55 -10.94 6.97 4.41
N LEU A 56 -9.84 7.57 3.92
CA LEU A 56 -9.15 8.60 4.69
C LEU A 56 -10.02 9.84 4.91
N LYS A 57 -10.85 10.24 3.94
CA LYS A 57 -11.84 11.31 4.14
C LYS A 57 -12.87 10.98 5.21
N SER A 58 -13.31 9.73 5.33
CA SER A 58 -14.31 9.35 6.34
C SER A 58 -13.71 9.27 7.74
N VAL A 59 -12.44 8.87 7.88
CA VAL A 59 -11.76 8.80 9.19
C VAL A 59 -11.02 10.08 9.57
N LYS A 60 -10.86 11.05 8.66
CA LYS A 60 -10.21 12.34 8.88
C LYS A 60 -10.70 13.09 10.12
N PRO A 61 -12.00 13.13 10.47
CA PRO A 61 -12.43 13.77 11.72
C PRO A 61 -11.77 13.20 12.99
N HIS A 62 -11.24 11.98 12.93
CA HIS A 62 -10.47 11.32 13.99
C HIS A 62 -8.94 11.42 13.79
N LEU A 63 -8.52 11.93 12.63
CA LEU A 63 -7.13 12.15 12.22
C LEU A 63 -6.97 13.65 11.93
N GLU A 64 -6.74 14.48 12.95
CA GLU A 64 -6.64 15.94 12.80
C GLU A 64 -5.61 16.36 11.72
N ARG A 65 -4.37 16.64 12.16
CA ARG A 65 -3.20 16.74 11.32
C ARG A 65 -2.46 15.43 11.42
N PHE A 66 -2.11 14.85 10.28
CA PHE A 66 -1.65 13.47 10.25
C PHE A 66 -0.54 13.26 9.23
N ASN A 67 0.33 12.30 9.54
CA ASN A 67 1.39 11.85 8.66
C ASN A 67 1.01 10.53 7.97
N VAL A 68 1.43 10.40 6.72
CA VAL A 68 1.09 9.30 5.82
C VAL A 68 2.37 8.60 5.41
N TYR A 69 2.38 7.27 5.49
CA TYR A 69 3.47 6.45 5.01
C TYR A 69 3.01 5.60 3.84
N GLU A 70 3.70 5.70 2.71
CA GLU A 70 3.60 4.79 1.56
C GLU A 70 4.96 4.11 1.34
N PRO A 71 5.25 2.99 2.02
CA PRO A 71 6.56 2.36 1.99
C PRO A 71 6.94 1.70 0.65
N LEU A 72 5.95 1.49 -0.24
CA LEU A 72 6.05 0.78 -1.52
C LEU A 72 5.40 1.63 -2.63
N ALA A 73 5.96 2.81 -2.88
CA ALA A 73 5.27 3.88 -3.59
C ALA A 73 5.25 3.76 -5.12
N GLY A 74 6.18 3.03 -5.73
CA GLY A 74 6.31 2.96 -7.19
C GLY A 74 6.44 4.36 -7.80
N THR A 75 5.39 4.82 -8.49
CA THR A 75 5.34 6.19 -9.07
C THR A 75 5.00 7.29 -8.06
N GLY A 76 4.58 6.95 -6.84
CA GLY A 76 4.07 7.87 -5.82
C GLY A 76 2.61 8.26 -5.98
N VAL A 77 1.87 7.64 -6.91
CA VAL A 77 0.48 8.03 -7.25
C VAL A 77 -0.43 8.07 -6.02
N ARG A 78 -0.33 7.12 -5.10
CA ARG A 78 -1.26 7.03 -3.98
C ARG A 78 -0.98 8.13 -2.95
N GLY A 79 0.26 8.29 -2.51
CA GLY A 79 0.67 9.32 -1.57
C GLY A 79 0.38 10.72 -2.08
N ILE A 80 0.70 10.98 -3.36
CA ILE A 80 0.38 12.25 -4.03
C ILE A 80 -1.12 12.50 -4.03
N ARG A 81 -1.94 11.51 -4.42
CA ARG A 81 -3.40 11.66 -4.38
C ARG A 81 -3.93 11.89 -2.96
N ILE A 82 -3.40 11.19 -1.96
CA ILE A 82 -3.78 11.40 -0.55
C ILE A 82 -3.52 12.85 -0.13
N ALA A 83 -2.32 13.36 -0.40
CA ALA A 83 -1.94 14.74 -0.07
C ALA A 83 -2.82 15.78 -0.77
N LEU A 84 -3.15 15.57 -2.05
CA LEU A 84 -3.98 16.51 -2.83
C LEU A 84 -5.47 16.43 -2.50
N GLU A 85 -6.00 15.24 -2.24
CA GLU A 85 -7.45 15.01 -2.24
C GLU A 85 -8.06 14.95 -0.84
N VAL A 86 -7.31 14.53 0.20
CA VAL A 86 -7.84 14.38 1.57
C VAL A 86 -7.71 15.68 2.37
N GLY A 87 -6.58 16.38 2.23
CA GLY A 87 -6.20 17.57 3.00
C GLY A 87 -5.90 17.27 4.48
N GLY A 88 -5.03 18.08 5.11
CA GLY A 88 -4.60 17.89 6.50
C GLY A 88 -3.39 16.97 6.68
N VAL A 89 -2.75 16.55 5.58
CA VAL A 89 -1.48 15.80 5.61
C VAL A 89 -0.35 16.77 5.96
N GLU A 90 0.32 16.55 7.09
CA GLU A 90 1.48 17.36 7.51
C GLU A 90 2.78 16.84 6.93
N GLU A 91 2.93 15.53 6.89
CA GLU A 91 4.09 14.85 6.32
C GLU A 91 3.63 13.66 5.50
N LEU A 92 4.09 13.60 4.26
CA LEU A 92 3.97 12.46 3.38
C LEU A 92 5.33 11.77 3.27
N VAL A 93 5.46 10.58 3.83
CA VAL A 93 6.66 9.75 3.72
C VAL A 93 6.42 8.73 2.61
N MET A 94 7.18 8.83 1.53
CA MET A 94 7.12 7.85 0.44
C MET A 94 8.47 7.19 0.20
N ASN A 95 8.42 5.90 -0.10
CA ASN A 95 9.62 5.10 -0.27
C ASN A 95 9.45 4.06 -1.36
N ASP A 96 10.55 3.73 -2.02
CA ASP A 96 10.64 2.53 -2.85
C ASP A 96 12.07 2.03 -2.85
N ILE A 97 12.28 0.71 -2.88
CA ILE A 97 13.63 0.11 -2.95
C ILE A 97 14.25 0.30 -4.34
N ASN A 98 13.42 0.41 -5.38
CA ASN A 98 13.88 0.61 -6.74
C ASN A 98 14.30 2.07 -6.94
N ILE A 99 15.60 2.29 -7.22
CA ILE A 99 16.14 3.63 -7.47
C ILE A 99 15.42 4.36 -8.61
N ASN A 100 14.97 3.65 -9.65
CA ASN A 100 14.21 4.27 -10.73
C ASN A 100 12.85 4.78 -10.22
N ALA A 101 12.18 4.02 -9.34
CA ALA A 101 10.92 4.42 -8.73
C ALA A 101 11.13 5.67 -7.85
N TYR A 102 12.17 5.68 -7.02
CA TYR A 102 12.55 6.84 -6.21
C TYR A 102 12.79 8.11 -7.05
N GLU A 103 13.58 8.01 -8.13
CA GLU A 103 13.85 9.15 -9.00
C GLU A 103 12.59 9.64 -9.75
N LEU A 104 11.71 8.73 -10.19
CA LEU A 104 10.44 9.12 -10.82
C LEU A 104 9.48 9.76 -9.82
N MET A 105 9.44 9.24 -8.60
CA MET A 105 8.64 9.72 -7.49
C MET A 105 9.02 11.16 -7.10
N LYS A 106 10.32 11.51 -7.09
CA LYS A 106 10.78 12.90 -6.92
C LYS A 106 10.14 13.84 -7.95
N ILE A 107 10.24 13.48 -9.23
CA ILE A 107 9.70 14.29 -10.33
C ILE A 107 8.19 14.45 -10.17
N ASN A 108 7.48 13.38 -9.83
CA ASN A 108 6.03 13.42 -9.65
C ASN A 108 5.62 14.27 -8.44
N VAL A 109 6.36 14.23 -7.33
CA VAL A 109 6.12 15.10 -6.17
C VAL A 109 6.29 16.57 -6.53
N GLU A 110 7.37 16.90 -7.25
CA GLU A 110 7.63 18.26 -7.74
C GLU A 110 6.53 18.73 -8.71
N LEU A 111 6.10 17.87 -9.62
CA LEU A 111 5.02 18.17 -10.59
C LEU A 111 3.70 18.56 -9.92
N ASN A 112 3.46 18.12 -8.68
CA ASN A 112 2.28 18.44 -7.90
C ASN A 112 2.54 19.47 -6.78
N ASN A 113 3.73 20.09 -6.73
CA ASN A 113 4.13 21.07 -5.71
C ASN A 113 4.09 20.54 -4.27
N LEU A 114 4.35 19.24 -4.06
CA LEU A 114 4.25 18.59 -2.75
C LEU A 114 5.58 18.46 -2.01
N SER A 115 6.69 18.93 -2.58
CA SER A 115 8.04 18.74 -2.01
C SER A 115 8.19 19.27 -0.58
N HIS A 116 7.43 20.30 -0.21
CA HIS A 116 7.49 20.96 1.10
C HIS A 116 6.91 20.14 2.25
N ILE A 117 6.07 19.13 1.97
CA ILE A 117 5.52 18.20 2.98
C ILE A 117 6.00 16.77 2.78
N THR A 118 6.85 16.50 1.78
CA THR A 118 7.17 15.13 1.39
C THR A 118 8.60 14.75 1.77
N ARG A 119 8.75 13.65 2.50
CA ARG A 119 10.03 12.97 2.72
C ARG A 119 10.13 11.75 1.81
N LEU A 120 11.14 11.76 0.94
CA LEU A 120 11.38 10.69 -0.03
C LEU A 120 12.59 9.86 0.36
N GLU A 121 12.42 8.55 0.39
CA GLU A 121 13.46 7.58 0.77
C GLU A 121 13.65 6.51 -0.32
N ASN A 122 14.86 5.98 -0.43
CA ASN A 122 15.17 4.84 -1.29
C ASN A 122 15.76 3.70 -0.43
N LYS A 123 14.88 3.00 0.29
CA LYS A 123 15.23 1.95 1.24
C LYS A 123 14.34 0.74 1.06
N ASP A 124 14.75 -0.37 1.64
CA ASP A 124 13.81 -1.44 1.95
C ASP A 124 12.69 -0.91 2.88
N ALA A 125 11.45 -1.31 2.62
CA ALA A 125 10.29 -0.82 3.34
C ALA A 125 10.32 -1.18 4.84
N ASN A 126 10.82 -2.37 5.21
CA ASN A 126 10.97 -2.74 6.61
C ASN A 126 12.06 -1.92 7.28
N THR A 127 13.20 -1.70 6.60
CA THR A 127 14.28 -0.84 7.11
C THR A 127 13.76 0.56 7.42
N LEU A 128 13.06 1.20 6.47
CA LEU A 128 12.45 2.51 6.70
C LEU A 128 11.55 2.52 7.94
N MET A 129 10.59 1.60 7.97
CA MET A 129 9.57 1.61 9.04
C MET A 129 10.18 1.29 10.41
N PHE A 130 11.16 0.39 10.49
CA PHE A 130 11.85 0.08 11.75
C PHE A 130 12.78 1.21 12.19
N GLU A 131 13.54 1.83 11.29
CA GLU A 131 14.37 2.99 11.62
C GLU A 131 13.53 4.13 12.19
N ASP A 132 12.40 4.43 11.56
CA ASP A 132 11.52 5.51 12.00
C ASP A 132 10.80 5.14 13.30
N PHE A 133 10.45 3.87 13.49
CA PHE A 133 9.96 3.38 14.77
C PHE A 133 10.98 3.57 15.91
N ILE A 134 12.26 3.26 15.67
CA ILE A 134 13.37 3.44 16.62
C ILE A 134 13.61 4.91 16.94
N LYS A 135 13.45 5.80 15.95
CA LYS A 135 13.49 7.27 16.14
C LYS A 135 12.24 7.83 16.84
N GLU A 136 11.38 6.96 17.37
CA GLU A 136 10.13 7.32 18.04
C GLU A 136 9.11 8.04 17.15
N LEU A 137 9.28 8.01 15.82
CA LEU A 137 8.26 8.46 14.89
C LEU A 137 7.08 7.50 14.91
N ARG A 138 5.87 8.02 14.72
CA ARG A 138 4.66 7.20 14.68
C ARG A 138 3.79 7.63 13.52
N ALA A 139 3.36 6.66 12.71
CA ALA A 139 2.56 6.92 11.54
C ALA A 139 1.07 6.95 11.90
N SER A 140 0.34 7.91 11.35
CA SER A 140 -1.11 8.01 11.51
C SER A 140 -1.85 7.13 10.49
N TYR A 141 -1.32 7.04 9.27
CA TYR A 141 -1.79 6.12 8.24
C TYR A 141 -0.60 5.47 7.53
N ILE A 142 -0.63 4.16 7.34
CA ILE A 142 0.35 3.41 6.56
C ILE A 142 -0.38 2.63 5.47
N ASP A 143 0.08 2.72 4.22
CA ASP A 143 -0.45 1.97 3.08
C ASP A 143 0.56 0.93 2.58
N ILE A 144 0.28 -0.34 2.83
CA ILE A 144 1.11 -1.47 2.39
C ILE A 144 0.50 -2.09 1.12
N ASP A 145 1.04 -1.72 -0.03
CA ASP A 145 0.55 -2.14 -1.36
C ASP A 145 1.63 -2.84 -2.20
N PRO A 146 2.13 -4.03 -1.78
CA PRO A 146 3.22 -4.70 -2.48
C PRO A 146 2.72 -5.53 -3.66
N PHE A 147 3.69 -5.94 -4.48
CA PHE A 147 3.51 -7.10 -5.36
C PHE A 147 3.42 -8.40 -4.56
N GLY A 148 2.33 -9.14 -4.78
CA GLY A 148 2.02 -10.36 -4.07
C GLY A 148 1.49 -10.11 -2.67
N SER A 149 2.31 -10.41 -1.66
CA SER A 149 1.86 -10.59 -0.28
C SER A 149 2.28 -9.44 0.62
N PRO A 150 1.38 -8.90 1.45
CA PRO A 150 1.73 -7.92 2.48
C PRO A 150 2.40 -8.54 3.70
N ALA A 151 2.39 -9.87 3.84
CA ALA A 151 2.81 -10.57 5.05
C ALA A 151 4.19 -10.14 5.61
N ASN A 152 5.14 -9.81 4.74
CA ASN A 152 6.52 -9.43 5.11
C ASN A 152 6.65 -8.03 5.73
N TYR A 153 5.60 -7.21 5.63
CA TYR A 153 5.59 -5.81 6.08
C TYR A 153 4.62 -5.59 7.25
N VAL A 154 3.86 -6.62 7.64
CA VAL A 154 2.86 -6.51 8.71
C VAL A 154 3.52 -6.15 10.04
N GLN A 155 4.62 -6.81 10.41
CA GLN A 155 5.26 -6.54 11.70
C GLN A 155 5.77 -5.11 11.83
N SER A 156 6.54 -4.64 10.85
CA SER A 156 7.12 -3.29 10.85
C SER A 156 6.06 -2.19 10.78
N SER A 157 5.02 -2.37 9.96
CA SER A 157 3.90 -1.43 9.89
C SER A 157 3.11 -1.35 11.20
N LEU A 158 2.83 -2.49 11.84
CA LEU A 158 2.16 -2.52 13.14
C LEU A 158 3.02 -1.93 14.28
N SER A 159 4.35 -2.08 14.22
CA SER A 159 5.24 -1.40 15.17
C SER A 159 5.24 0.11 15.00
N LEU A 160 5.24 0.60 13.76
CA LEU A 160 5.33 2.03 13.44
C LEU A 160 4.02 2.80 13.67
N VAL A 161 2.87 2.18 13.43
CA VAL A 161 1.58 2.87 13.52
C VAL A 161 1.33 3.40 14.94
N ARG A 162 0.78 4.62 15.05
CA ARG A 162 0.38 5.20 16.34
C ARG A 162 -0.85 4.48 16.90
N ARG A 163 -1.11 4.68 18.20
CA ARG A 163 -2.40 4.29 18.79
C ARG A 163 -3.54 5.04 18.10
N ALA A 164 -4.63 4.34 17.81
CA ALA A 164 -5.76 4.82 17.01
C ALA A 164 -5.32 5.32 15.60
N GLY A 165 -4.18 4.83 15.10
CA GLY A 165 -3.75 5.01 13.72
C GLY A 165 -4.31 3.91 12.83
N TYR A 166 -4.10 4.04 11.52
CA TYR A 166 -4.66 3.12 10.55
C TYR A 166 -3.59 2.47 9.68
N VAL A 167 -3.80 1.20 9.35
CA VAL A 167 -2.96 0.50 8.37
C VAL A 167 -3.85 -0.17 7.33
N ALA A 168 -3.52 0.06 6.06
CA ALA A 168 -4.15 -0.61 4.94
C ALA A 168 -3.19 -1.62 4.32
N TYR A 169 -3.71 -2.78 3.94
CA TYR A 169 -2.95 -3.85 3.29
C TYR A 169 -3.63 -4.28 2.01
N THR A 170 -2.88 -4.36 0.91
CA THR A 170 -3.28 -5.05 -0.33
C THR A 170 -2.56 -6.39 -0.43
N ALA A 171 -3.29 -7.43 -0.79
CA ALA A 171 -2.73 -8.70 -1.23
C ALA A 171 -3.17 -9.01 -2.66
N THR A 172 -2.19 -9.14 -3.57
CA THR A 172 -2.40 -9.55 -4.96
C THR A 172 -2.06 -11.03 -5.18
N ASP A 173 -1.49 -11.72 -4.17
CA ASP A 173 -1.24 -13.17 -4.23
C ASP A 173 -2.50 -13.99 -3.87
N LEU A 174 -3.49 -13.93 -4.74
CA LEU A 174 -4.78 -14.58 -4.52
C LEU A 174 -4.72 -16.11 -4.45
N ALA A 175 -3.82 -16.75 -5.21
CA ALA A 175 -3.82 -18.21 -5.30
C ALA A 175 -3.60 -18.94 -3.96
N PRO A 176 -2.72 -18.47 -3.05
CA PRO A 176 -2.73 -18.90 -1.65
C PRO A 176 -4.06 -18.63 -0.95
N LEU A 177 -4.55 -17.38 -0.99
CA LEU A 177 -5.71 -16.93 -0.21
C LEU A 177 -7.05 -17.57 -0.65
N THR A 178 -7.16 -18.02 -1.90
CA THR A 178 -8.33 -18.75 -2.42
C THR A 178 -8.18 -20.28 -2.37
N GLY A 179 -7.13 -20.78 -1.69
CA GLY A 179 -6.95 -22.22 -1.48
C GLY A 179 -6.39 -23.00 -2.67
N LYS A 180 -6.05 -22.36 -3.80
CA LYS A 180 -5.35 -23.01 -4.93
C LYS A 180 -3.98 -23.56 -4.49
N TYR A 181 -3.29 -22.85 -3.59
CA TYR A 181 -2.01 -23.28 -3.02
C TYR A 181 -2.07 -23.32 -1.49
N SER A 182 -2.79 -24.29 -0.93
CA SER A 182 -3.03 -24.42 0.52
C SER A 182 -1.76 -24.46 1.37
N LEU A 183 -0.72 -25.20 0.97
CA LEU A 183 0.56 -25.22 1.71
C LEU A 183 1.26 -23.85 1.69
N LYS A 184 1.08 -23.05 0.63
CA LYS A 184 1.61 -21.69 0.57
C LYS A 184 0.81 -20.76 1.48
N ALA A 185 -0.51 -20.93 1.55
CA ALA A 185 -1.36 -20.22 2.51
C ALA A 185 -0.95 -20.52 3.95
N LEU A 186 -0.68 -21.79 4.27
CA LEU A 186 -0.21 -22.20 5.59
C LEU A 186 1.13 -21.54 5.95
N ARG A 187 2.12 -21.59 5.05
CA ARG A 187 3.44 -20.98 5.34
C ARG A 187 3.40 -19.47 5.47
N ARG A 188 2.57 -18.80 4.67
CA ARG A 188 2.59 -17.33 4.54
C ARG A 188 1.62 -16.62 5.47
N TYR A 189 0.41 -17.15 5.56
CA TYR A 189 -0.70 -16.56 6.30
C TYR A 189 -1.08 -17.40 7.52
N GLN A 190 -0.38 -18.52 7.79
CA GLN A 190 -0.60 -19.38 8.95
C GLN A 190 -2.05 -19.87 9.02
N VAL A 191 -2.65 -20.16 7.88
CA VAL A 191 -4.04 -20.61 7.76
C VAL A 191 -4.12 -21.87 6.91
N HIS A 192 -4.98 -22.80 7.31
CA HIS A 192 -5.35 -23.93 6.48
C HIS A 192 -6.58 -23.56 5.64
N ILE A 193 -6.41 -23.45 4.33
CA ILE A 193 -7.47 -23.05 3.40
C ILE A 193 -7.79 -24.23 2.49
N ILE A 194 -9.07 -24.56 2.40
CA ILE A 194 -9.64 -25.45 1.39
C ILE A 194 -10.38 -24.62 0.35
N ARG A 195 -10.48 -25.12 -0.89
CA ARG A 195 -11.27 -24.47 -1.94
C ARG A 195 -12.76 -24.54 -1.59
N THR A 196 -13.44 -23.42 -1.78
CA THR A 196 -14.87 -23.25 -1.47
C THR A 196 -15.51 -22.34 -2.52
N ASP A 197 -16.84 -22.39 -2.63
CA ASP A 197 -17.59 -21.53 -3.56
C ASP A 197 -17.58 -20.05 -3.12
N PHE A 198 -17.20 -19.78 -1.87
CA PHE A 198 -17.04 -18.45 -1.28
C PHE A 198 -15.56 -18.07 -1.12
N GLU A 199 -14.68 -18.56 -2.01
CA GLU A 199 -13.22 -18.37 -1.92
C GLU A 199 -12.77 -16.91 -1.79
N LYS A 200 -13.53 -15.96 -2.34
CA LYS A 200 -13.23 -14.51 -2.26
C LYS A 200 -13.38 -13.98 -0.84
N GLU A 201 -14.46 -14.35 -0.16
CA GLU A 201 -14.66 -13.98 1.26
C GLU A 201 -13.66 -14.71 2.15
N LEU A 202 -13.39 -15.99 1.85
CA LEU A 202 -12.38 -16.77 2.57
C LEU A 202 -10.98 -16.14 2.46
N ALA A 203 -10.63 -15.59 1.28
CA ALA A 203 -9.40 -14.86 1.08
C ALA A 203 -9.31 -13.60 1.95
N VAL A 204 -10.39 -12.81 2.01
CA VAL A 204 -10.49 -11.62 2.87
C VAL A 204 -10.32 -11.99 4.34
N ARG A 205 -11.10 -12.96 4.83
CA ARG A 205 -11.05 -13.40 6.25
C ARG A 205 -9.70 -14.01 6.63
N SER A 206 -9.06 -14.71 5.70
CA SER A 206 -7.73 -15.29 5.90
C SER A 206 -6.65 -14.21 6.06
N LEU A 207 -6.70 -13.15 5.26
CA LEU A 207 -5.78 -12.03 5.41
C LEU A 207 -6.04 -11.28 6.73
N ILE A 208 -7.32 -11.06 7.08
CA ILE A 208 -7.69 -10.44 8.35
C ILE A 208 -7.18 -11.24 9.54
N SER A 209 -7.42 -12.55 9.58
CA SER A 209 -7.00 -13.39 10.72
C SER A 209 -5.48 -13.44 10.87
N TYR A 210 -4.74 -13.39 9.76
CA TYR A 210 -3.29 -13.27 9.80
C TYR A 210 -2.86 -11.96 10.46
N ILE A 211 -3.36 -10.81 9.99
CA ILE A 211 -2.99 -9.48 10.50
C ILE A 211 -3.33 -9.33 11.99
N VAL A 212 -4.53 -9.78 12.39
CA VAL A 212 -4.95 -9.75 13.81
C VAL A 212 -4.00 -10.56 14.68
N ARG A 213 -3.65 -11.79 14.27
CA ARG A 213 -2.68 -12.61 15.03
C ARG A 213 -1.30 -11.96 15.09
N ARG A 214 -0.83 -11.37 14.00
CA ARG A 214 0.45 -10.63 13.97
C ARG A 214 0.44 -9.41 14.89
N GLY A 215 -0.70 -8.73 15.03
CA GLY A 215 -0.86 -7.64 16.00
C GLY A 215 -0.89 -8.12 17.43
N ALA A 216 -1.58 -9.24 17.71
CA ALA A 216 -1.66 -9.81 19.05
C ALA A 216 -0.28 -10.21 19.61
N GLU A 217 0.65 -10.66 18.75
CA GLU A 217 2.05 -10.92 19.14
C GLU A 217 2.81 -9.68 19.63
N LEU A 218 2.30 -8.48 19.33
CA LEU A 218 2.89 -7.19 19.67
C LEU A 218 2.07 -6.44 20.74
N ASP A 219 1.11 -7.10 21.40
CA ASP A 219 0.13 -6.49 22.31
C ASP A 219 -0.68 -5.35 21.65
N LEU A 220 -0.98 -5.53 20.36
CA LEU A 220 -1.79 -4.62 19.56
C LEU A 220 -3.11 -5.28 19.15
N ALA A 221 -4.15 -4.46 19.00
CA ALA A 221 -5.45 -4.89 18.52
C ALA A 221 -5.78 -4.23 17.17
N PRO A 222 -5.36 -4.82 16.03
CA PRO A 222 -5.82 -4.38 14.72
C PRO A 222 -7.31 -4.71 14.56
N GLN A 223 -8.16 -3.69 14.54
CA GLN A 223 -9.59 -3.82 14.33
C GLN A 223 -9.94 -3.60 12.86
N PRO A 224 -10.48 -4.61 12.14
CA PRO A 224 -10.84 -4.44 10.74
C PRO A 224 -12.02 -3.47 10.61
N ILE A 225 -11.84 -2.40 9.82
CA ILE A 225 -12.84 -1.35 9.59
C ILE A 225 -13.52 -1.51 8.22
N LEU A 226 -12.72 -1.85 7.20
CA LEU A 226 -13.18 -2.07 5.84
C LEU A 226 -12.35 -3.19 5.22
N ALA A 227 -12.99 -4.12 4.54
CA ALA A 227 -12.30 -5.14 3.77
C ALA A 227 -13.11 -5.54 2.55
N TYR A 228 -12.43 -5.79 1.44
CA TYR A 228 -13.08 -6.22 0.21
C TYR A 228 -12.13 -7.03 -0.67
N TYR A 229 -12.74 -7.83 -1.55
CA TYR A 229 -12.09 -8.42 -2.70
C TYR A 229 -12.55 -7.63 -3.93
N ALA A 230 -11.62 -7.21 -4.79
CA ALA A 230 -11.95 -6.59 -6.07
C ALA A 230 -10.95 -7.05 -7.13
N ASP A 231 -11.46 -7.38 -8.31
CA ASP A 231 -10.69 -7.87 -9.45
C ASP A 231 -9.70 -9.00 -9.10
N HIS A 232 -8.43 -8.64 -8.90
CA HIS A 232 -7.32 -9.55 -8.63
C HIS A 232 -6.57 -9.23 -7.33
N TYR A 233 -7.24 -8.63 -6.35
CA TYR A 233 -6.65 -8.34 -5.04
C TYR A 233 -7.66 -8.39 -3.89
N VAL A 234 -7.12 -8.60 -2.70
CA VAL A 234 -7.79 -8.37 -1.42
C VAL A 234 -7.27 -7.08 -0.83
N ARG A 235 -8.16 -6.27 -0.26
CA ARG A 235 -7.82 -5.04 0.44
C ARG A 235 -8.45 -5.05 1.84
N THR A 236 -7.68 -4.64 2.83
CA THR A 236 -8.13 -4.58 4.23
C THR A 236 -7.60 -3.31 4.90
N TYR A 237 -8.43 -2.65 5.69
CA TYR A 237 -8.10 -1.46 6.50
C TYR A 237 -8.34 -1.77 7.96
N PHE A 238 -7.36 -1.44 8.80
CA PHE A 238 -7.41 -1.65 10.24
C PHE A 238 -7.21 -0.33 10.96
N MET A 239 -7.98 -0.11 12.03
CA MET A 239 -7.60 0.81 13.10
C MET A 239 -6.79 0.01 14.14
N VAL A 240 -5.67 0.54 14.61
CA VAL A 240 -4.78 -0.19 15.52
C VAL A 240 -4.82 0.46 16.90
N GLU A 241 -5.36 -0.27 17.86
CA GLU A 241 -5.31 0.09 19.28
C GLU A 241 -4.11 -0.55 19.97
N LYS A 242 -3.66 0.08 21.06
CA LYS A 242 -2.65 -0.48 21.95
C LYS A 242 -3.34 -1.07 23.17
N GLY A 243 -3.07 -2.34 23.45
CA GLY A 243 -3.62 -3.02 24.62
C GLY A 243 -3.71 -4.52 24.41
N ALA A 244 -3.36 -5.29 25.44
CA ALA A 244 -3.48 -6.74 25.49
C ALA A 244 -4.88 -7.21 25.97
N SER A 245 -5.76 -6.27 26.33
CA SER A 245 -7.08 -6.49 26.94
C SER A 245 -8.22 -6.22 25.98
#